data_AF-A0A2T9WLB1-F1
#
_entry.id   AF-A0A2T9WLB1-F1
#
_cell.length_a   1.000
_cell.length_b   1.000
_cell.length_c   1.000
_cell.angle_alpha   90.00
_cell.angle_beta   90.00
_cell.angle_gamma   90.00
#
_symmetry.space_group_name_H-M   'P 1'
#
loop_
_entity.id
_entity.type
_entity.pdbx_description
1 polymer ?
#
loop_
_entity_poly.entity_id
_entity_poly.type
_entity_poly.pdbx_seq_one_letter_code
_entity_poly.pdbx_strand_id
1 'polypeptide(L)'
;MLKSLIVGIDPGTNLGLVVIDDNVNIVDKLSGKNIQNEDIIKYISDLKYVVLIATDKKEIPKTILDIASKLNIGIYSPKEDISLEIKNKYYKDDNLKKIFENNHEFDAYISAIEALKKLKEIFEKAKRVSENQDEYIKILKYILKNRKVEAVAVKNNLREKEKEIKEKKKRKKIKRDKGDIEIIKVIVKNKKDKEENEKIIEELNKKYIELLNDYNILSKILTERLKNDDNIIPKISFLYLNKIYYNRIFIDEFKEEYITYYKSKDVKFFVKKENFIEAKNIFPKFYVVDEFKELKNFIIVEKFHEEKSNIIEKDIDEERLKKILKNYREHRLQNILG
;
A
#
# COMPACT_ATOMS: atom_id res chain seq x y z
N MET A 1 -9.82 -6.86 -17.23
CA MET A 1 -10.02 -8.21 -16.67
C MET A 1 -9.47 -8.22 -15.26
N LEU A 2 -10.23 -8.71 -14.28
CA LEU A 2 -9.79 -8.80 -12.88
C LEU A 2 -8.69 -9.87 -12.75
N LYS A 3 -7.62 -9.59 -12.01
CA LYS A 3 -6.46 -10.50 -11.85
C LYS A 3 -6.10 -10.68 -10.38
N SER A 4 -5.79 -11.88 -9.94
CA SER A 4 -5.18 -12.11 -8.63
C SER A 4 -3.98 -13.05 -8.74
N LEU A 5 -3.08 -12.99 -7.76
CA LEU A 5 -1.86 -13.79 -7.74
C LEU A 5 -1.93 -14.87 -6.65
N ILE A 6 -1.51 -16.08 -7.04
CA ILE A 6 -1.36 -17.24 -6.18
C ILE A 6 0.13 -17.58 -6.14
N VAL A 7 0.67 -17.75 -4.94
CA VAL A 7 2.08 -18.10 -4.73
C VAL A 7 2.15 -19.54 -4.26
N GLY A 8 2.76 -20.42 -5.05
CA GLY A 8 3.14 -21.76 -4.61
C GLY A 8 4.52 -21.72 -3.98
N ILE A 9 4.71 -22.44 -2.87
CA ILE A 9 5.99 -22.50 -2.17
C ILE A 9 6.29 -23.95 -1.78
N ASP A 10 7.46 -24.43 -2.19
CA ASP A 10 8.11 -25.66 -1.72
C ASP A 10 9.24 -25.27 -0.75
N PRO A 11 9.01 -25.30 0.58
CA PRO A 11 9.97 -24.84 1.57
C PRO A 11 11.03 -25.91 1.89
N GLY A 12 12.27 -25.47 2.11
CA GLY A 12 13.37 -26.36 2.50
C GLY A 12 14.73 -25.70 2.35
N THR A 13 15.81 -26.49 2.41
CA THR A 13 17.17 -26.01 2.12
C THR A 13 17.27 -25.45 0.71
N ASN A 14 16.57 -26.07 -0.24
CA ASN A 14 16.30 -25.51 -1.56
C ASN A 14 14.86 -25.01 -1.55
N LEU A 15 14.67 -23.70 -1.69
CA LEU A 15 13.36 -23.10 -1.85
C LEU A 15 12.96 -23.18 -3.32
N GLY A 16 11.71 -23.58 -3.58
CA GLY A 16 11.01 -23.30 -4.82
C GLY A 16 9.84 -22.36 -4.56
N LEU A 17 9.71 -21.29 -5.35
CA LEU A 17 8.58 -20.36 -5.28
C LEU A 17 8.13 -20.01 -6.70
N VAL A 18 6.83 -20.09 -6.95
CA VAL A 18 6.24 -19.70 -8.24
C VAL A 18 5.00 -18.86 -8.03
N VAL A 19 4.89 -17.78 -8.79
CA VAL A 19 3.76 -16.86 -8.80
C VAL A 19 2.96 -17.08 -10.08
N ILE A 20 1.66 -17.37 -9.94
CA ILE A 20 0.76 -17.50 -11.08
C ILE A 20 -0.42 -16.53 -10.96
N ASP A 21 -1.01 -16.17 -12.10
CA ASP A 21 -2.29 -15.48 -12.14
C ASP A 21 -3.49 -16.45 -12.17
N ASP A 22 -4.71 -15.91 -12.10
CA ASP A 22 -5.97 -16.69 -12.15
C ASP A 22 -6.19 -17.47 -13.46
N ASN A 23 -5.39 -17.21 -14.49
CA ASN A 23 -5.44 -17.91 -15.77
C ASN A 23 -4.29 -18.92 -15.90
N VAL A 24 -3.56 -19.20 -14.81
CA VAL A 24 -2.43 -20.13 -14.77
C VAL A 24 -1.20 -19.62 -15.53
N ASN A 25 -1.16 -18.32 -15.88
CA ASN A 25 0.07 -17.75 -16.44
C ASN A 25 1.11 -17.61 -15.34
N ILE A 26 2.33 -18.04 -15.61
CA ILE A 26 3.48 -17.82 -14.72
C ILE A 26 3.84 -16.34 -14.79
N VAL A 27 3.72 -15.66 -13.66
CA VAL A 27 4.05 -14.23 -13.51
C VAL A 27 5.52 -14.07 -13.13
N ASP A 28 5.99 -14.90 -12.19
CA ASP A 28 7.37 -14.86 -11.72
C ASP A 28 7.75 -16.18 -11.02
N LYS A 29 9.06 -16.42 -10.83
CA LYS A 29 9.61 -17.60 -10.16
C LYS A 29 10.88 -17.22 -9.39
N LEU A 30 11.10 -17.91 -8.29
CA LEU A 30 12.29 -17.76 -7.46
C LEU A 30 12.70 -19.13 -6.92
N SER A 31 13.97 -19.48 -7.07
CA SER A 31 14.55 -20.62 -6.37
C SER A 31 15.96 -20.33 -5.89
N GLY A 32 16.38 -21.06 -4.85
CA GLY A 32 17.72 -20.89 -4.32
C GLY A 32 17.95 -21.64 -3.02
N LYS A 33 19.21 -21.67 -2.60
CA LYS A 33 19.64 -22.31 -1.34
C LYS A 33 19.62 -21.32 -0.19
N ASN A 34 19.16 -21.76 0.97
CA ASN A 34 19.22 -21.01 2.23
C ASN A 34 18.58 -19.60 2.16
N ILE A 35 17.56 -19.41 1.33
CA ILE A 35 16.80 -18.16 1.25
C ILE A 35 16.09 -17.94 2.61
N GLN A 36 16.26 -16.76 3.19
CA GLN A 36 15.69 -16.43 4.49
C GLN A 36 14.20 -16.08 4.36
N ASN A 37 13.43 -16.33 5.42
CA ASN A 37 12.00 -16.04 5.43
C ASN A 37 11.72 -14.54 5.18
N GLU A 38 12.57 -13.66 5.70
CA GLU A 38 12.49 -12.21 5.52
C GLU A 38 12.59 -11.79 4.05
N ASP A 39 13.44 -12.45 3.28
CA ASP A 39 13.60 -12.19 1.84
C ASP A 39 12.36 -12.66 1.07
N ILE A 40 11.81 -13.83 1.41
CA ILE A 40 10.57 -14.35 0.83
C ILE A 40 9.40 -13.40 1.11
N ILE A 41 9.30 -12.90 2.35
CA ILE A 41 8.25 -11.96 2.76
C ILE A 41 8.38 -10.66 1.99
N LYS A 42 9.60 -10.11 1.89
CA LYS A 42 9.86 -8.89 1.14
C LYS A 42 9.46 -9.07 -0.32
N TYR A 43 9.93 -10.13 -0.96
CA TYR A 43 9.60 -10.47 -2.35
C TYR A 43 8.08 -10.55 -2.56
N ILE A 44 7.35 -11.32 -1.74
CA ILE A 44 5.89 -11.44 -1.89
C ILE A 44 5.18 -10.10 -1.59
N SER A 45 5.72 -9.27 -0.69
CA SER A 45 5.13 -7.97 -0.35
C SER A 45 5.24 -6.93 -1.46
N ASP A 46 6.29 -7.03 -2.29
CA ASP A 46 6.49 -6.16 -3.45
C ASP A 46 5.53 -6.51 -4.60
N LEU A 47 4.99 -7.75 -4.62
CA LEU A 47 3.98 -8.18 -5.57
C LEU A 47 2.59 -7.60 -5.22
N LYS A 48 1.93 -7.01 -6.22
CA LYS A 48 0.54 -6.57 -6.08
C LYS A 48 -0.41 -7.76 -6.21
N TYR A 49 -1.54 -7.69 -5.52
CA TYR A 49 -2.68 -8.60 -5.72
C TYR A 49 -2.45 -10.07 -5.34
N VAL A 50 -1.46 -10.38 -4.49
CA VAL A 50 -1.30 -11.73 -3.92
C VAL A 50 -2.45 -12.03 -2.95
N VAL A 51 -3.18 -13.12 -3.19
CA VAL A 51 -4.38 -13.49 -2.40
C VAL A 51 -4.24 -14.83 -1.67
N LEU A 52 -3.30 -15.68 -2.08
CA LEU A 52 -3.18 -17.05 -1.58
C LEU A 52 -1.73 -17.53 -1.62
N ILE A 53 -1.31 -18.23 -0.57
CA ILE A 53 -0.10 -19.05 -0.56
C ILE A 53 -0.52 -20.52 -0.58
N ALA A 54 0.13 -21.35 -1.39
CA ALA A 54 -0.16 -22.77 -1.55
C ALA A 54 1.08 -23.62 -1.28
N THR A 55 0.87 -24.81 -0.71
CA THR A 55 1.90 -25.83 -0.47
C THR A 55 1.40 -27.20 -0.91
N ASP A 56 2.31 -28.11 -1.23
CA ASP A 56 2.01 -29.50 -1.57
C ASP A 56 1.77 -30.41 -0.35
N LYS A 57 2.00 -29.90 0.87
CA LYS A 57 1.89 -30.64 2.12
C LYS A 57 0.52 -30.52 2.78
N LYS A 58 -0.01 -31.63 3.28
CA LYS A 58 -1.21 -31.67 4.13
C LYS A 58 -1.01 -30.85 5.40
N GLU A 59 0.08 -31.14 6.11
CA GLU A 59 0.51 -30.37 7.27
C GLU A 59 1.29 -29.15 6.78
N ILE A 60 0.76 -27.96 7.08
CA ILE A 60 1.35 -26.72 6.61
C ILE A 60 2.71 -26.52 7.28
N PRO A 61 3.82 -26.40 6.51
CA PRO A 61 5.14 -26.19 7.08
C PRO A 61 5.21 -24.88 7.89
N LYS A 62 5.99 -24.87 8.98
CA LYS A 62 6.13 -23.70 9.87
C LYS A 62 6.54 -22.43 9.12
N THR A 63 7.47 -22.55 8.17
CA THR A 63 7.89 -21.45 7.30
C THR A 63 6.72 -20.81 6.57
N ILE A 64 5.79 -21.61 6.03
CA ILE A 64 4.60 -21.11 5.32
C ILE A 64 3.64 -20.41 6.29
N LEU A 65 3.44 -20.96 7.50
CA LEU A 65 2.64 -20.31 8.55
C LEU A 65 3.20 -18.94 8.92
N ASP A 66 4.52 -18.84 9.12
CA ASP A 66 5.19 -17.60 9.50
C ASP A 66 5.10 -16.53 8.41
N ILE A 67 5.37 -16.91 7.15
CA ILE A 67 5.27 -16.02 5.98
C ILE A 67 3.83 -15.51 5.81
N ALA A 68 2.85 -16.42 5.78
CA ALA A 68 1.45 -16.08 5.59
C ALA A 68 0.88 -15.21 6.71
N SER A 69 1.31 -15.46 7.96
CA SER A 69 0.94 -14.66 9.12
C SER A 69 1.46 -13.22 9.01
N LYS A 70 2.75 -13.04 8.71
CA LYS A 70 3.37 -11.71 8.55
C LYS A 70 2.77 -10.92 7.38
N LEU A 71 2.42 -11.61 6.28
CA LEU A 71 1.81 -10.98 5.10
C LEU A 71 0.28 -10.85 5.19
N ASN A 72 -0.35 -11.45 6.19
CA ASN A 72 -1.79 -11.49 6.37
C ASN A 72 -2.53 -12.11 5.15
N ILE A 73 -1.99 -13.21 4.61
CA ILE A 73 -2.50 -13.93 3.42
C ILE A 73 -3.04 -15.30 3.83
N GLY A 74 -4.07 -15.81 3.13
CA GLY A 74 -4.61 -17.14 3.36
C GLY A 74 -3.69 -18.24 2.84
N ILE A 75 -3.75 -19.44 3.44
CA ILE A 75 -2.98 -20.61 3.03
C ILE A 75 -3.92 -21.66 2.44
N TYR A 76 -3.50 -22.33 1.39
CA TYR A 76 -4.07 -23.59 0.95
C TYR A 76 -3.08 -24.73 1.23
N SER A 77 -3.57 -25.74 1.95
CA SER A 77 -2.99 -27.08 1.95
C SER A 77 -4.02 -28.09 1.42
N PRO A 78 -3.57 -29.13 0.72
CA PRO A 78 -4.43 -30.24 0.31
C PRO A 78 -4.86 -31.10 1.51
N LYS A 79 -5.85 -31.98 1.31
CA LYS A 79 -6.31 -32.92 2.36
C LYS A 79 -5.28 -34.00 2.69
N GLU A 80 -4.43 -34.30 1.72
CA GLU A 80 -3.32 -35.25 1.75
C GLU A 80 -2.19 -34.62 0.93
N ASP A 81 -0.94 -34.99 1.21
CA ASP A 81 0.20 -34.52 0.41
C ASP A 81 -0.07 -34.76 -1.08
N ILE A 82 0.29 -33.79 -1.93
CA ILE A 82 0.12 -33.96 -3.38
C ILE A 82 0.92 -35.17 -3.82
N SER A 83 0.20 -36.19 -4.28
CA SER A 83 0.80 -37.48 -4.61
C SER A 83 1.75 -37.36 -5.81
N LEU A 84 2.73 -38.26 -5.86
CA LEU A 84 3.60 -38.40 -7.04
C LEU A 84 2.80 -38.67 -8.30
N GLU A 85 1.66 -39.35 -8.22
CA GLU A 85 0.79 -39.57 -9.39
C GLU A 85 0.25 -38.25 -9.95
N ILE A 86 -0.20 -37.33 -9.09
CA ILE A 86 -0.65 -35.99 -9.51
C ILE A 86 0.52 -35.22 -10.10
N LYS A 87 1.66 -35.19 -9.41
CA LYS A 87 2.88 -34.52 -9.90
C LYS A 87 3.26 -35.06 -11.28
N ASN A 88 3.27 -36.39 -11.46
CA ASN A 88 3.63 -37.06 -12.72
C ASN A 88 2.72 -36.69 -13.90
N LYS A 89 1.48 -36.25 -13.67
CA LYS A 89 0.62 -35.74 -14.76
C LYS A 89 1.18 -34.44 -15.36
N TYR A 90 1.82 -33.61 -14.53
CA TYR A 90 2.48 -32.38 -14.96
C TYR A 90 3.89 -32.64 -15.49
N TYR A 91 4.65 -33.55 -14.86
CA TYR A 91 6.02 -33.89 -15.30
C TYR A 91 6.10 -34.51 -16.70
N LYS A 92 4.99 -35.03 -17.24
CA LYS A 92 4.91 -35.57 -18.61
C LYS A 92 4.91 -34.49 -19.70
N ASP A 93 4.63 -33.23 -19.35
CA ASP A 93 4.69 -32.12 -20.30
C ASP A 93 6.11 -31.53 -20.33
N ASP A 94 6.90 -31.98 -21.31
CA ASP A 94 8.28 -31.54 -21.47
C ASP A 94 8.40 -30.04 -21.79
N ASN A 95 7.41 -29.44 -22.45
CA ASN A 95 7.43 -28.01 -22.75
C ASN A 95 7.23 -27.21 -21.49
N LEU A 96 6.30 -27.64 -20.63
CA LEU A 96 6.07 -27.03 -19.33
C LEU A 96 7.29 -27.19 -18.42
N LYS A 97 7.89 -28.38 -18.37
CA LYS A 97 9.05 -28.67 -17.52
C LYS A 97 10.26 -27.79 -17.87
N LYS A 98 10.51 -27.55 -19.17
CA LYS A 98 11.60 -26.67 -19.65
C LYS A 98 11.50 -25.22 -19.18
N ILE A 99 10.32 -24.79 -18.71
CA ILE A 99 10.15 -23.46 -18.15
C ILE A 99 10.83 -23.36 -16.78
N PHE A 100 10.95 -24.45 -16.01
CA PHE A 100 11.45 -24.42 -14.64
C PHE A 100 12.92 -24.82 -14.57
N GLU A 101 13.69 -24.15 -13.72
CA GLU A 101 15.13 -24.42 -13.59
C GLU A 101 15.41 -25.69 -12.78
N ASN A 102 14.50 -26.05 -11.88
CA ASN A 102 14.62 -27.21 -11.02
C ASN A 102 13.25 -27.76 -10.60
N ASN A 103 13.28 -28.96 -10.03
CA ASN A 103 12.06 -29.66 -9.59
C ASN A 103 11.35 -28.92 -8.43
N HIS A 104 12.05 -28.11 -7.62
CA HIS A 104 11.43 -27.36 -6.52
C HIS A 104 10.53 -26.24 -7.05
N GLU A 105 10.98 -25.48 -8.05
CA GLU A 105 10.11 -24.51 -8.72
C GLU A 105 8.89 -25.19 -9.34
N PHE A 106 9.10 -26.37 -9.94
CA PHE A 106 8.00 -27.06 -10.60
C PHE A 106 6.98 -27.61 -9.59
N ASP A 107 7.44 -28.16 -8.47
CA ASP A 107 6.58 -28.61 -7.37
C ASP A 107 5.82 -27.42 -6.72
N ALA A 108 6.47 -26.26 -6.60
CA ALA A 108 5.82 -25.02 -6.17
C ALA A 108 4.73 -24.58 -7.17
N TYR A 109 5.00 -24.66 -8.48
CA TYR A 109 3.99 -24.39 -9.51
C TYR A 109 2.79 -25.34 -9.44
N ILE A 110 3.03 -26.65 -9.27
CA ILE A 110 1.97 -27.66 -9.10
C ILE A 110 1.11 -27.31 -7.89
N SER A 111 1.73 -26.91 -6.77
CA SER A 111 1.03 -26.47 -5.57
C SER A 111 0.07 -25.31 -5.85
N ALA A 112 0.53 -24.30 -6.60
CA ALA A 112 -0.29 -23.14 -6.97
C ALA A 112 -1.46 -23.52 -7.89
N ILE A 113 -1.24 -24.38 -8.89
CA ILE A 113 -2.30 -24.84 -9.79
C ILE A 113 -3.34 -25.67 -9.05
N GLU A 114 -2.92 -26.65 -8.25
CA GLU A 114 -3.85 -27.52 -7.54
C GLU A 114 -4.71 -26.70 -6.56
N ALA A 115 -4.13 -25.68 -5.93
CA ALA A 115 -4.88 -24.71 -5.15
C ALA A 115 -5.93 -24.01 -6.00
N LEU A 116 -5.54 -23.38 -7.12
CA LEU A 116 -6.46 -22.64 -7.99
C LEU A 116 -7.57 -23.55 -8.56
N LYS A 117 -7.23 -24.76 -8.99
CA LYS A 117 -8.19 -25.78 -9.45
C LYS A 117 -9.22 -26.10 -8.37
N LYS A 118 -8.76 -26.34 -7.14
CA LYS A 118 -9.65 -26.68 -6.04
C LYS A 118 -10.55 -25.52 -5.62
N LEU A 119 -10.17 -24.30 -5.94
CA LEU A 119 -10.81 -23.07 -5.47
C LEU A 119 -11.47 -22.26 -6.57
N LYS A 120 -11.49 -22.79 -7.79
CA LYS A 120 -12.01 -22.11 -8.97
C LYS A 120 -13.37 -21.45 -8.71
N GLU A 121 -14.27 -22.15 -8.03
CA GLU A 121 -15.59 -21.60 -7.70
C GLU A 121 -15.55 -20.35 -6.82
N ILE A 122 -14.61 -20.27 -5.86
CA ILE A 122 -14.44 -19.10 -5.00
C ILE A 122 -13.94 -17.92 -5.84
N PHE A 123 -12.96 -18.16 -6.71
CA PHE A 123 -12.42 -17.14 -7.60
C PHE A 123 -13.49 -16.60 -8.57
N GLU A 124 -14.28 -17.49 -9.17
CA GLU A 124 -15.36 -17.10 -10.08
C GLU A 124 -16.51 -16.38 -9.37
N LYS A 125 -16.92 -16.85 -8.18
CA LYS A 125 -17.93 -16.15 -7.37
C LYS A 125 -17.45 -14.76 -6.98
N ALA A 126 -16.19 -14.63 -6.53
CA ALA A 126 -15.61 -13.34 -6.19
C ALA A 126 -15.56 -12.41 -7.40
N LYS A 127 -15.16 -12.88 -8.59
CA LYS A 127 -15.17 -12.07 -9.83
C LYS A 127 -16.59 -11.55 -10.14
N ARG A 128 -17.62 -12.40 -10.04
CA ARG A 128 -19.02 -12.03 -10.35
C ARG A 128 -19.59 -10.95 -9.44
N VAL A 129 -19.20 -10.93 -8.18
CA VAL A 129 -19.76 -10.00 -7.17
C VAL A 129 -18.93 -8.72 -6.98
N SER A 130 -17.81 -8.61 -7.71
CA SER A 130 -16.88 -7.49 -7.60
C SER A 130 -17.03 -6.53 -8.76
N GLU A 131 -17.06 -5.24 -8.47
CA GLU A 131 -17.22 -4.18 -9.48
C GLU A 131 -15.86 -3.73 -10.05
N ASN A 132 -14.78 -3.92 -9.28
CA ASN A 132 -13.44 -3.49 -9.65
C ASN A 132 -12.34 -4.39 -9.05
N GLN A 133 -11.10 -4.15 -9.48
CA GLN A 133 -9.90 -4.89 -9.09
C GLN A 133 -9.65 -4.90 -7.58
N ASP A 134 -9.82 -3.77 -6.90
CA ASP A 134 -9.54 -3.67 -5.47
C ASP A 134 -10.60 -4.39 -4.63
N GLU A 135 -11.89 -4.30 -5.02
CA GLU A 135 -12.97 -5.05 -4.38
C GLU A 135 -12.75 -6.57 -4.54
N TYR A 136 -12.39 -7.01 -5.75
CA TYR A 136 -12.09 -8.41 -6.05
C TYR A 136 -11.01 -8.99 -5.13
N ILE A 137 -9.89 -8.27 -5.00
CA ILE A 137 -8.77 -8.70 -4.17
C ILE A 137 -9.12 -8.70 -2.69
N LYS A 138 -9.87 -7.70 -2.20
CA LYS A 138 -10.34 -7.65 -0.81
C LYS A 138 -11.25 -8.83 -0.47
N ILE A 139 -12.23 -9.13 -1.33
CA ILE A 139 -13.16 -10.24 -1.16
C ILE A 139 -12.40 -11.57 -1.15
N LEU A 140 -11.49 -11.77 -2.11
CA LEU A 140 -10.67 -12.98 -2.16
C LEU A 140 -9.80 -13.17 -0.92
N LYS A 141 -9.02 -12.16 -0.54
CA LYS A 141 -8.18 -12.22 0.68
C LYS A 141 -9.02 -12.59 1.90
N TYR A 142 -10.22 -12.06 2.01
CA TYR A 142 -11.12 -12.40 3.11
C TYR A 142 -11.59 -13.85 3.06
N ILE A 143 -12.19 -14.29 1.94
CA ILE A 143 -12.74 -15.65 1.83
C ILE A 143 -11.64 -16.69 2.04
N LEU A 144 -10.51 -16.48 1.37
CA LEU A 144 -9.40 -17.44 1.37
C LEU A 144 -8.70 -17.53 2.71
N LYS A 145 -8.63 -16.42 3.47
CA LYS A 145 -8.13 -16.43 4.85
C LYS A 145 -9.11 -17.07 5.84
N ASN A 146 -10.41 -16.91 5.63
CA ASN A 146 -11.44 -17.35 6.57
C ASN A 146 -12.25 -18.53 6.00
N ARG A 147 -11.62 -19.59 5.49
CA ARG A 147 -12.34 -20.70 4.83
C ARG A 147 -13.23 -21.52 5.78
N LYS A 148 -14.40 -20.94 6.07
CA LYS A 148 -15.71 -21.46 6.49
C LYS A 148 -16.83 -20.49 6.08
N VAL A 149 -16.58 -19.54 5.15
CA VAL A 149 -17.50 -18.42 4.87
C VAL A 149 -17.87 -18.33 3.39
N GLU A 150 -19.18 -18.29 3.09
CA GLU A 150 -19.73 -18.11 1.74
C GLU A 150 -19.55 -16.67 1.24
N ALA A 151 -19.23 -16.50 -0.05
CA ALA A 151 -18.87 -15.20 -0.64
C ALA A 151 -19.93 -14.08 -0.48
N VAL A 152 -21.22 -14.43 -0.43
CA VAL A 152 -22.32 -13.47 -0.22
C VAL A 152 -22.38 -13.01 1.25
N ALA A 153 -22.22 -13.96 2.19
CA ALA A 153 -22.09 -13.65 3.61
C ALA A 153 -20.80 -12.85 3.90
N VAL A 154 -19.75 -12.98 3.09
CA VAL A 154 -18.52 -12.18 3.20
C VAL A 154 -18.76 -10.70 2.92
N LYS A 155 -19.54 -10.32 1.90
CA LYS A 155 -19.80 -8.89 1.60
C LYS A 155 -20.49 -8.19 2.78
N ASN A 156 -21.39 -8.89 3.49
CA ASN A 156 -22.05 -8.38 4.69
C ASN A 156 -21.13 -8.41 5.92
N ASN A 157 -20.42 -9.52 6.17
CA ASN A 157 -19.47 -9.63 7.27
C ASN A 157 -18.24 -8.71 7.14
N LEU A 158 -17.82 -8.34 5.93
CA LEU A 158 -16.78 -7.33 5.68
C LEU A 158 -17.29 -5.95 6.09
N ARG A 159 -18.52 -5.59 5.70
CA ARG A 159 -19.18 -4.35 6.12
C ARG A 159 -19.37 -4.28 7.64
N GLU A 160 -19.63 -5.41 8.30
CA GLU A 160 -19.77 -5.50 9.77
C GLU A 160 -18.43 -5.57 10.51
N LYS A 161 -17.42 -6.32 10.03
CA LYS A 161 -16.06 -6.31 10.58
C LYS A 161 -15.39 -4.95 10.39
N GLU A 162 -15.65 -4.22 9.31
CA GLU A 162 -15.19 -2.84 9.17
C GLU A 162 -15.80 -1.91 10.23
N LYS A 163 -17.03 -2.19 10.69
CA LYS A 163 -17.66 -1.50 11.83
C LYS A 163 -17.08 -1.96 13.18
N GLU A 164 -16.93 -3.28 13.41
CA GLU A 164 -16.34 -3.82 14.64
C GLU A 164 -14.85 -3.47 14.81
N ILE A 165 -14.05 -3.42 13.73
CA ILE A 165 -12.62 -3.06 13.78
C ILE A 165 -12.49 -1.57 14.11
N LYS A 166 -13.41 -0.71 13.64
CA LYS A 166 -13.51 0.69 14.07
C LYS A 166 -13.84 0.80 15.56
N GLU A 167 -14.64 -0.10 16.12
CA GLU A 167 -14.99 -0.13 17.54
C GLU A 167 -13.92 -0.79 18.44
N LYS A 168 -13.26 -1.87 18.00
CA LYS A 168 -12.16 -2.54 18.72
C LYS A 168 -10.88 -1.69 18.72
N LYS A 169 -10.63 -0.88 17.68
CA LYS A 169 -9.56 0.12 17.67
C LYS A 169 -9.79 1.26 18.67
N LYS A 170 -11.06 1.56 19.04
CA LYS A 170 -11.39 2.48 20.15
C LYS A 170 -11.09 1.89 21.53
N ARG A 171 -11.11 0.56 21.72
CA ARG A 171 -10.97 -0.09 23.03
C ARG A 171 -9.55 -0.57 23.40
N LYS A 172 -8.62 -0.75 22.44
CA LYS A 172 -7.25 -1.25 22.71
C LYS A 172 -6.17 -0.18 22.96
N LYS A 173 -6.53 1.09 23.14
CA LYS A 173 -5.57 2.21 23.21
C LYS A 173 -5.04 2.54 24.62
N ILE A 174 -4.99 1.57 25.55
CA ILE A 174 -4.42 1.77 26.89
C ILE A 174 -3.53 0.57 27.26
N LYS A 175 -2.26 0.89 27.58
CA LYS A 175 -1.14 0.04 28.03
C LYS A 175 -0.28 -0.67 26.96
N ARG A 176 0.89 -0.07 26.68
CA ARG A 176 2.22 -0.61 27.03
C ARG A 176 3.30 0.44 26.71
N ASP A 177 4.00 0.88 27.75
CA ASP A 177 5.24 1.65 27.67
C ASP A 177 6.47 0.74 27.89
N LYS A 178 7.59 1.25 27.37
CA LYS A 178 9.03 1.05 27.68
C LYS A 178 9.81 -0.09 27.00
N GLY A 179 10.96 0.32 26.46
CA GLY A 179 12.10 -0.51 26.09
C GLY A 179 13.01 0.21 25.08
N ASP A 180 13.98 0.96 25.59
CA ASP A 180 15.02 1.71 24.87
C ASP A 180 15.82 0.84 23.88
N ILE A 181 16.33 1.43 22.79
CA ILE A 181 17.47 0.87 22.05
C ILE A 181 18.53 1.96 21.88
N GLU A 182 19.65 1.71 22.56
CA GLU A 182 20.89 2.46 22.60
C GLU A 182 21.57 2.55 21.23
N ILE A 183 22.21 3.70 21.00
CA ILE A 183 23.07 3.97 19.84
C ILE A 183 24.43 3.33 20.10
N ILE A 184 24.78 2.28 19.36
CA ILE A 184 26.16 1.76 19.35
C ILE A 184 27.00 2.56 18.33
N LYS A 185 27.85 3.44 18.87
CA LYS A 185 29.06 3.95 18.22
C LYS A 185 30.03 2.79 18.00
N VAL A 186 30.39 2.50 16.75
CA VAL A 186 31.61 1.72 16.46
C VAL A 186 32.68 2.67 15.93
N ILE A 187 33.72 2.85 16.74
CA ILE A 187 34.94 3.59 16.41
C ILE A 187 35.78 2.69 15.50
N VAL A 188 36.04 3.17 14.28
CA VAL A 188 36.92 2.54 13.30
C VAL A 188 38.37 2.65 13.77
N LYS A 189 39.05 1.50 13.88
CA LYS A 189 40.51 1.44 13.83
C LYS A 189 40.93 0.17 13.08
N ASN A 190 41.36 0.31 11.83
CA ASN A 190 42.66 -0.18 11.34
C ASN A 190 42.94 0.27 9.89
N LYS A 191 44.22 0.56 9.61
CA LYS A 191 44.69 1.21 8.36
C LYS A 191 44.56 0.37 7.07
N LYS A 192 44.19 -0.91 7.14
CA LYS A 192 43.86 -1.74 5.96
C LYS A 192 42.45 -1.49 5.43
N ASP A 193 41.57 -0.95 6.26
CA ASP A 193 40.18 -0.70 5.92
C ASP A 193 40.00 0.59 5.11
N LYS A 194 41.05 1.37 4.86
CA LYS A 194 40.90 2.67 4.20
C LYS A 194 40.56 2.51 2.71
N GLU A 195 41.24 1.62 1.99
CA GLU A 195 40.95 1.35 0.57
C GLU A 195 39.62 0.62 0.38
N GLU A 196 39.27 -0.29 1.29
CA GLU A 196 38.02 -1.04 1.24
C GLU A 196 36.82 -0.14 1.62
N ASN A 197 36.98 0.72 2.63
CA ASN A 197 36.00 1.76 2.92
C ASN A 197 35.92 2.81 1.82
N GLU A 198 37.03 3.20 1.18
CA GLU A 198 37.01 4.14 0.04
C GLU A 198 36.23 3.54 -1.14
N LYS A 199 36.42 2.24 -1.46
CA LYS A 199 35.61 1.55 -2.48
C LYS A 199 34.14 1.45 -2.12
N ILE A 200 33.82 1.11 -0.87
CA ILE A 200 32.43 1.03 -0.40
C ILE A 200 31.78 2.43 -0.44
N ILE A 201 32.49 3.47 -0.02
CA ILE A 201 32.01 4.85 -0.09
C ILE A 201 31.79 5.26 -1.55
N GLU A 202 32.66 4.85 -2.47
CA GLU A 202 32.56 5.15 -3.89
C GLU A 202 31.37 4.42 -4.55
N GLU A 203 31.12 3.16 -4.19
CA GLU A 203 29.93 2.41 -4.61
C GLU A 203 28.64 3.00 -4.04
N LEU A 204 28.63 3.36 -2.76
CA LEU A 204 27.48 4.01 -2.13
C LEU A 204 27.20 5.38 -2.74
N ASN A 205 28.24 6.15 -3.07
CA ASN A 205 28.11 7.44 -3.75
C ASN A 205 27.56 7.26 -5.18
N LYS A 206 28.02 6.25 -5.94
CA LYS A 206 27.45 5.93 -7.26
C LYS A 206 25.96 5.58 -7.16
N LYS A 207 25.61 4.70 -6.23
CA LYS A 207 24.22 4.31 -5.98
C LYS A 207 23.35 5.50 -5.53
N TYR A 208 23.90 6.38 -4.69
CA TYR A 208 23.23 7.60 -4.27
C TYR A 208 22.99 8.57 -5.43
N ILE A 209 23.98 8.75 -6.33
CA ILE A 209 23.84 9.57 -7.54
C ILE A 209 22.80 8.97 -8.50
N GLU A 210 22.77 7.65 -8.67
CA GLU A 210 21.73 6.96 -9.47
C GLU A 210 20.33 7.17 -8.89
N LEU A 211 20.16 6.99 -7.57
CA LEU A 211 18.90 7.26 -6.88
C LEU A 211 18.46 8.73 -7.00
N LEU A 212 19.40 9.67 -6.92
CA LEU A 212 19.13 11.10 -7.14
C LEU A 212 18.73 11.38 -8.60
N ASN A 213 19.37 10.72 -9.57
CA ASN A 213 19.02 10.85 -10.98
C ASN A 213 17.62 10.29 -11.26
N ASP A 214 17.29 9.12 -10.70
CA ASP A 214 15.96 8.53 -10.82
C ASP A 214 14.90 9.41 -10.15
N TYR A 215 15.21 9.97 -8.98
CA TYR A 215 14.33 10.92 -8.32
C TYR A 215 14.11 12.18 -9.16
N ASN A 216 15.17 12.73 -9.76
CA ASN A 216 15.09 13.91 -10.61
C ASN A 216 14.31 13.62 -11.92
N ILE A 217 14.49 12.44 -12.52
CA ILE A 217 13.75 12.00 -13.71
C ILE A 217 12.27 11.80 -13.35
N LEU A 218 11.98 11.10 -12.26
CA LEU A 218 10.62 10.87 -11.80
C LEU A 218 9.94 12.20 -11.43
N SER A 219 10.68 13.10 -10.78
CA SER A 219 10.23 14.44 -10.45
C SER A 219 9.93 15.26 -11.70
N LYS A 220 10.78 15.19 -12.73
CA LYS A 220 10.55 15.84 -14.02
C LYS A 220 9.31 15.27 -14.74
N ILE A 221 9.13 13.95 -14.75
CA ILE A 221 7.95 13.29 -15.33
C ILE A 221 6.67 13.67 -14.58
N LEU A 222 6.70 13.68 -13.25
CA LEU A 222 5.59 14.12 -12.41
C LEU A 222 5.27 15.60 -12.64
N THR A 223 6.29 16.46 -12.75
CA THR A 223 6.13 17.89 -13.04
C THR A 223 5.48 18.12 -14.40
N GLU A 224 5.92 17.40 -15.44
CA GLU A 224 5.32 17.45 -16.77
C GLU A 224 3.87 16.94 -16.79
N ARG A 225 3.52 15.95 -15.96
CA ARG A 225 2.14 15.48 -15.82
C ARG A 225 1.26 16.46 -15.03
N LEU A 226 1.82 17.09 -13.99
CA LEU A 226 1.13 18.13 -13.21
C LEU A 226 0.77 19.36 -14.07
N LYS A 227 1.54 19.66 -15.14
CA LYS A 227 1.20 20.74 -16.09
C LYS A 227 -0.03 20.42 -16.96
N ASN A 228 -0.41 19.15 -17.10
CA ASN A 228 -1.37 18.68 -18.10
C ASN A 228 -2.64 18.03 -17.52
N ASP A 229 -2.70 17.79 -16.20
CA ASP A 229 -3.84 17.13 -15.55
C ASP A 229 -4.20 17.77 -14.20
N ASP A 230 -5.27 18.56 -14.22
CA ASP A 230 -5.81 19.28 -13.06
C ASP A 230 -6.34 18.36 -11.95
N ASN A 231 -6.47 17.04 -12.19
CA ASN A 231 -6.99 16.09 -11.21
C ASN A 231 -5.92 15.51 -10.28
N ILE A 232 -4.65 15.83 -10.52
CA ILE A 232 -3.55 15.33 -9.69
C ILE A 232 -3.39 16.23 -8.46
N ILE A 233 -3.32 15.60 -7.28
CA ILE A 233 -3.08 16.29 -6.00
C ILE A 233 -1.74 15.80 -5.43
N PRO A 234 -0.62 16.48 -5.74
CA PRO A 234 0.72 16.08 -5.28
C PRO A 234 0.94 16.30 -3.78
N LYS A 235 1.89 15.54 -3.22
CA LYS A 235 2.32 15.64 -1.82
C LYS A 235 3.10 16.92 -1.54
N ILE A 236 2.86 17.54 -0.38
CA ILE A 236 3.57 18.75 0.05
C ILE A 236 5.07 18.51 0.22
N SER A 237 5.48 17.34 0.72
CA SER A 237 6.89 16.94 0.85
C SER A 237 7.60 16.94 -0.51
N PHE A 238 6.97 16.34 -1.52
CA PHE A 238 7.47 16.30 -2.89
C PHE A 238 7.60 17.70 -3.50
N LEU A 239 6.55 18.52 -3.39
CA LEU A 239 6.58 19.86 -3.96
C LEU A 239 7.65 20.74 -3.30
N TYR A 240 7.76 20.70 -1.98
CA TYR A 240 8.75 21.50 -1.23
C TYR A 240 10.18 21.13 -1.61
N LEU A 241 10.51 19.83 -1.60
CA LEU A 241 11.86 19.34 -1.93
C LEU A 241 12.28 19.71 -3.36
N ASN A 242 11.32 19.76 -4.29
CA ASN A 242 11.57 20.10 -5.70
C ASN A 242 11.34 21.57 -6.03
N LYS A 243 10.97 22.41 -5.04
CA LYS A 243 10.64 23.84 -5.21
C LYS A 243 9.55 24.10 -6.27
N ILE A 244 8.58 23.20 -6.37
CA ILE A 244 7.48 23.25 -7.36
C ILE A 244 6.28 23.96 -6.73
N TYR A 245 5.70 24.93 -7.43
CA TYR A 245 4.40 25.48 -7.05
C TYR A 245 3.26 24.69 -7.67
N TYR A 246 2.23 24.41 -6.87
CA TYR A 246 0.99 23.81 -7.32
C TYR A 246 -0.16 24.30 -6.45
N ASN A 247 -1.32 24.54 -7.03
CA ASN A 247 -2.46 25.16 -6.32
C ASN A 247 -3.35 24.14 -5.56
N ARG A 248 -3.13 22.83 -5.75
CA ARG A 248 -3.84 21.75 -5.04
C ARG A 248 -2.84 20.80 -4.38
N ILE A 249 -2.68 20.87 -3.05
CA ILE A 249 -1.59 20.17 -2.37
C ILE A 249 -2.15 19.21 -1.32
N PHE A 250 -1.68 17.95 -1.33
CA PHE A 250 -1.95 17.00 -0.26
C PHE A 250 -0.90 17.11 0.85
N ILE A 251 -1.33 17.32 2.10
CA ILE A 251 -0.42 17.35 3.25
C ILE A 251 -0.16 15.92 3.72
N ASP A 252 0.98 15.36 3.31
CA ASP A 252 1.46 14.07 3.79
C ASP A 252 2.36 14.17 5.03
N GLU A 253 3.00 15.33 5.24
CA GLU A 253 3.83 15.64 6.40
C GLU A 253 3.54 17.05 6.92
N PHE A 254 3.28 17.18 8.23
CA PHE A 254 3.03 18.47 8.89
C PHE A 254 4.31 19.15 9.38
N LYS A 255 5.30 19.30 8.47
CA LYS A 255 6.51 20.08 8.79
C LYS A 255 6.24 21.57 8.66
N GLU A 256 6.63 22.33 9.69
CA GLU A 256 6.40 23.77 9.77
C GLU A 256 6.99 24.52 8.58
N GLU A 257 8.18 24.12 8.12
CA GLU A 257 8.85 24.67 6.94
C GLU A 257 8.02 24.52 5.65
N TYR A 258 7.42 23.34 5.43
CA TYR A 258 6.63 23.06 4.23
C TYR A 258 5.37 23.91 4.23
N ILE A 259 4.68 23.89 5.36
CA ILE A 259 3.40 24.55 5.53
C ILE A 259 3.56 26.06 5.42
N THR A 260 4.57 26.65 6.07
CA THR A 260 4.81 28.09 6.04
C THR A 260 5.07 28.58 4.62
N TYR A 261 5.87 27.83 3.85
CA TYR A 261 6.15 28.16 2.46
C TYR A 261 4.88 28.21 1.59
N TYR A 262 4.02 27.19 1.66
CA TYR A 262 2.82 27.13 0.83
C TYR A 262 1.65 27.98 1.35
N LYS A 263 1.55 28.24 2.66
CA LYS A 263 0.53 29.14 3.24
C LYS A 263 0.64 30.59 2.75
N SER A 264 1.83 31.00 2.33
CA SER A 264 2.04 32.33 1.73
C SER A 264 1.45 32.45 0.32
N LYS A 265 1.01 31.34 -0.28
CA LYS A 265 0.53 31.24 -1.66
C LYS A 265 -0.95 30.88 -1.69
N ASP A 266 -1.62 31.15 -2.82
CA ASP A 266 -3.01 30.75 -3.03
C ASP A 266 -3.08 29.25 -3.36
N VAL A 267 -3.33 28.44 -2.33
CA VAL A 267 -3.27 26.97 -2.38
C VAL A 267 -4.45 26.37 -1.64
N LYS A 268 -5.04 25.32 -2.23
CA LYS A 268 -6.00 24.43 -1.61
C LYS A 268 -5.28 23.23 -1.01
N PHE A 269 -5.33 23.08 0.30
CA PHE A 269 -4.72 21.97 1.01
C PHE A 269 -5.74 20.85 1.20
N PHE A 270 -5.37 19.65 0.75
CA PHE A 270 -6.09 18.42 1.00
C PHE A 270 -5.45 17.75 2.21
N VAL A 271 -6.27 17.48 3.23
CA VAL A 271 -5.81 16.85 4.46
C VAL A 271 -6.71 15.66 4.77
N LYS A 272 -6.14 14.58 5.31
CA LYS A 272 -6.97 13.46 5.79
C LYS A 272 -7.79 13.91 7.00
N LYS A 273 -9.05 13.45 7.10
CA LYS A 273 -9.93 13.75 8.25
C LYS A 273 -9.32 13.38 9.61
N GLU A 274 -8.48 12.35 9.67
CA GLU A 274 -7.79 11.93 10.89
C GLU A 274 -6.76 12.96 11.41
N ASN A 275 -6.18 13.77 10.52
CA ASN A 275 -5.26 14.86 10.85
C ASN A 275 -5.96 16.22 10.98
N PHE A 276 -7.30 16.24 11.09
CA PHE A 276 -8.05 17.49 11.19
C PHE A 276 -7.63 18.37 12.36
N ILE A 277 -7.35 17.77 13.53
CA ILE A 277 -6.93 18.51 14.73
C ILE A 277 -5.57 19.18 14.51
N GLU A 278 -4.64 18.45 13.92
CA GLU A 278 -3.29 18.93 13.58
C GLU A 278 -3.35 20.06 12.55
N ALA A 279 -4.14 19.89 11.48
CA ALA A 279 -4.41 20.95 10.52
C ALA A 279 -5.07 22.17 11.15
N LYS A 280 -6.05 22.00 12.05
CA LYS A 280 -6.72 23.11 12.74
C LYS A 280 -5.76 23.92 13.62
N ASN A 281 -4.77 23.28 14.23
CA ASN A 281 -3.74 23.97 15.01
C ASN A 281 -2.78 24.78 14.13
N ILE A 282 -2.58 24.33 12.90
CA ILE A 282 -1.60 24.87 11.96
C ILE A 282 -2.20 25.96 11.04
N PHE A 283 -3.46 25.82 10.64
CA PHE A 283 -4.19 26.75 9.78
C PHE A 283 -5.16 27.59 10.62
N PRO A 284 -4.82 28.83 10.99
CA PRO A 284 -5.65 29.68 11.85
C PRO A 284 -6.95 30.12 11.15
N LYS A 285 -7.84 30.81 11.90
CA LYS A 285 -9.26 31.13 11.61
C LYS A 285 -9.64 31.52 10.16
N PHE A 286 -8.71 32.00 9.33
CA PHE A 286 -8.93 32.45 7.95
C PHE A 286 -8.93 31.32 6.90
N TYR A 287 -8.97 30.06 7.30
CA TYR A 287 -9.08 28.94 6.38
C TYR A 287 -10.45 28.27 6.49
N VAL A 288 -11.14 28.15 5.35
CA VAL A 288 -12.42 27.43 5.27
C VAL A 288 -12.13 25.95 5.20
N VAL A 289 -12.78 25.19 6.08
CA VAL A 289 -12.79 23.73 6.02
C VAL A 289 -14.09 23.31 5.34
N ASP A 290 -13.98 22.71 4.15
CA ASP A 290 -15.09 22.13 3.39
C ASP A 290 -14.92 20.62 3.23
N GLU A 291 -16.04 19.89 3.23
CA GLU A 291 -16.05 18.45 2.96
C GLU A 291 -16.22 18.24 1.46
N PHE A 292 -15.19 17.67 0.81
CA PHE A 292 -15.32 17.26 -0.58
C PHE A 292 -16.29 16.07 -0.67
N LYS A 293 -17.48 16.28 -1.26
CA LYS A 293 -18.55 15.26 -1.34
C LYS A 293 -18.08 13.94 -1.97
N GLU A 294 -17.09 14.00 -2.85
CA GLU A 294 -16.56 12.85 -3.60
C GLU A 294 -15.42 12.11 -2.89
N LEU A 295 -14.67 12.78 -2.01
CA LEU A 295 -13.53 12.20 -1.27
C LEU A 295 -13.84 12.18 0.23
N LYS A 296 -14.75 11.28 0.63
CA LYS A 296 -15.34 11.16 1.99
C LYS A 296 -14.35 11.16 3.18
N ASN A 297 -13.05 10.95 2.95
CA ASN A 297 -12.00 10.88 3.97
C ASN A 297 -11.02 12.08 3.98
N PHE A 298 -11.25 13.09 3.14
CA PHE A 298 -10.42 14.29 3.09
C PHE A 298 -11.24 15.53 3.47
N ILE A 299 -10.55 16.49 4.07
CA ILE A 299 -11.01 17.86 4.25
C ILE A 299 -10.19 18.74 3.32
N ILE A 300 -10.84 19.78 2.78
CA ILE A 300 -10.14 20.83 2.05
C ILE A 300 -10.00 22.01 2.98
N VAL A 301 -8.78 22.53 3.08
CA VAL A 301 -8.40 23.71 3.82
C VAL A 301 -7.95 24.73 2.79
N GLU A 302 -8.79 25.73 2.51
CA GLU A 302 -8.50 26.81 1.55
C GLU A 302 -8.53 28.16 2.25
N LYS A 303 -7.63 29.08 1.85
CA LYS A 303 -7.60 30.43 2.41
C LYS A 303 -8.87 31.16 1.97
N PHE A 304 -9.57 31.78 2.91
CA PHE A 304 -10.77 32.56 2.60
C PHE A 304 -10.36 33.87 1.90
N HIS A 305 -10.80 34.06 0.66
CA HIS A 305 -10.62 35.29 -0.11
C HIS A 305 -11.99 35.89 -0.44
N GLU A 306 -12.36 36.96 0.25
CA GLU A 306 -13.59 37.72 -0.01
C GLU A 306 -13.32 38.66 -1.19
N GLU A 307 -13.50 38.20 -2.43
CA GLU A 307 -13.50 39.11 -3.58
C GLU A 307 -14.72 40.04 -3.51
N LYS A 308 -14.55 41.18 -2.81
CA LYS A 308 -15.18 42.51 -3.04
C LYS A 308 -15.12 43.47 -1.84
N SER A 309 -14.32 43.21 -0.83
CA SER A 309 -14.15 44.16 0.28
C SER A 309 -12.65 44.40 0.48
N ASN A 310 -12.21 45.66 0.50
CA ASN A 310 -10.83 46.08 0.81
C ASN A 310 -10.48 45.79 2.29
N ILE A 311 -10.60 44.55 2.73
CA ILE A 311 -10.47 44.13 4.12
C ILE A 311 -9.16 43.37 4.28
N ILE A 312 -8.25 43.93 5.07
CA ILE A 312 -6.96 43.32 5.39
C ILE A 312 -7.16 42.44 6.63
N GLU A 313 -6.35 41.37 6.79
CA GLU A 313 -6.43 40.35 7.86
C GLU A 313 -6.51 40.92 9.29
N LYS A 314 -6.11 42.19 9.48
CA LYS A 314 -6.16 42.91 10.77
C LYS A 314 -7.53 43.51 11.11
N ASP A 315 -8.44 43.61 10.14
CA ASP A 315 -9.70 44.35 10.26
C ASP A 315 -10.93 43.45 10.51
N ILE A 316 -10.71 42.13 10.63
CA ILE A 316 -11.79 41.14 10.79
C ILE A 316 -11.81 40.61 12.22
N ASP A 317 -12.84 40.97 12.98
CA ASP A 317 -13.11 40.33 14.29
C ASP A 317 -13.64 38.89 14.12
N GLU A 318 -13.53 38.11 15.20
CA GLU A 318 -13.88 36.69 15.20
C GLU A 318 -15.37 36.40 14.95
N GLU A 319 -16.26 37.32 15.33
CA GLU A 319 -17.72 37.16 15.23
C GLU A 319 -18.21 37.49 13.82
N ARG A 320 -17.64 38.54 13.21
CA ARG A 320 -17.83 38.91 11.81
C ARG A 320 -17.31 37.82 10.89
N LEU A 321 -16.15 37.23 11.17
CA LEU A 321 -15.62 36.09 10.41
C LEU A 321 -16.55 34.87 10.49
N LYS A 322 -17.07 34.55 11.69
CA LYS A 322 -18.04 33.44 11.86
C LYS A 322 -19.31 33.66 11.04
N LYS A 323 -19.80 34.89 10.97
CA LYS A 323 -20.99 35.25 10.18
C LYS A 323 -20.76 35.14 8.67
N ILE A 324 -19.61 35.62 8.20
CA ILE A 324 -19.21 35.52 6.79
C ILE A 324 -19.02 34.05 6.37
N LEU A 325 -18.32 33.25 7.18
CA LEU A 325 -18.12 31.82 6.93
C LEU A 325 -19.43 31.02 6.96
N LYS A 326 -20.38 31.41 7.83
CA LYS A 326 -21.73 30.82 7.87
C LYS A 326 -22.50 31.10 6.57
N ASN A 327 -22.53 32.37 6.15
CA ASN A 327 -23.18 32.76 4.90
C ASN A 327 -22.53 32.10 3.67
N TYR A 328 -21.20 31.99 3.63
CA TYR A 328 -20.48 31.33 2.54
C TYR A 328 -20.82 29.83 2.43
N ARG A 329 -20.91 29.14 3.57
CA ARG A 329 -21.33 27.73 3.63
C ARG A 329 -22.78 27.52 3.20
N GLU A 330 -23.67 28.42 3.58
CA GLU A 330 -25.08 28.40 3.16
C GLU A 330 -25.24 28.67 1.66
N HIS A 331 -24.45 29.59 1.09
CA HIS A 331 -24.44 29.89 -0.34
C HIS A 331 -23.95 28.71 -1.20
N ARG A 332 -22.94 27.94 -0.75
CA ARG A 332 -22.50 26.70 -1.42
C ARG A 332 -23.53 25.57 -1.33
N LEU A 333 -24.36 25.54 -0.29
CA LEU A 333 -25.41 24.51 -0.14
C LEU A 333 -26.64 24.80 -1.03
N GLN A 334 -27.00 26.06 -1.24
CA GLN A 334 -28.12 26.43 -2.10
C GLN A 334 -27.84 26.17 -3.59
N ASN A 335 -26.58 26.31 -4.04
CA ASN A 335 -26.19 26.05 -5.44
C ASN A 335 -26.11 24.55 -5.82
N ILE A 336 -26.45 23.62 -4.90
CA ILE A 336 -26.48 22.17 -5.17
C ILE A 336 -27.93 21.63 -5.19
N LEU A 337 -28.94 22.48 -4.98
CA LEU A 337 -30.35 22.11 -5.02
C LEU A 337 -31.19 23.02 -5.93
N GLY A 338 -30.56 23.77 -6.83
CA GLY A 338 -31.21 24.55 -7.89
C GLY A 338 -30.90 23.98 -9.26
#